data_AF-A0A3D0HQC6-F1
#
_entry.id   AF-A0A3D0HQC6-F1
#
_cell.length_a   1.000
_cell.length_b   1.000
_cell.length_c   1.000
_cell.angle_alpha   90.00
_cell.angle_beta   90.00
_cell.angle_gamma   90.00
#
_symmetry.space_group_name_H-M   'P 1'
#
loop_
_entity.id
_entity.type
_entity.pdbx_description
1 polymer ?
#
loop_
_entity_poly.entity_id
_entity_poly.type
_entity_poly.pdbx_seq_one_letter_code
_entity_poly.pdbx_strand_id
1 'polypeptide(L)'
;MERTRMKNTMQKVMWGLAVMVLCVLAVHTPAQAMTTEDQADGKTIYRIQNSDYAETTMTVGKQGTFTYDLSGVTDPMDGSAITAMQVTSISTSNSEVLQVNGDGSFTALTPGEATVYIQGTYGSYNMYFSGRCDVTVTVDMTNVVLEKSSIKGIYSTYDYEFETSIALKNVPAGVILSDNNVEVVCESSNSGMRAYCSMENNQLTLNFDSPGKTTLTITIGGKAFTVGVNIQNITISKQGVVQAKGKKVKLKIKGTSDKPVWTSSNPKAAKVSKKGVVTCKKIGNAVITADFNGAKVGCAISVVSPKKVKVIRYAKMIGSKWKYSQPKRMQKGYYDCSSLVWKSYCKMGKKIGGNNNYAPVAADLAKWCKSHGKKITNSYTRNHIQKMKLNPGDLMFETGANNGRYLGIFHVEMFTGYTLSH
;
A
#
# COMPACT_ATOMS: atom_id res chain seq x y z
N MET A 1 10.63 -10.47 -13.78
CA MET A 1 9.57 -11.33 -13.22
C MET A 1 10.11 -12.40 -12.26
N GLU A 2 11.42 -12.41 -11.92
CA GLU A 2 12.01 -13.41 -10.99
C GLU A 2 12.57 -12.87 -9.67
N ARG A 3 12.79 -11.55 -9.50
CA ARG A 3 13.23 -11.00 -8.20
C ARG A 3 12.12 -10.81 -7.17
N THR A 4 10.85 -10.82 -7.59
CA THR A 4 9.68 -10.69 -6.68
C THR A 4 9.22 -12.04 -6.15
N ARG A 5 9.71 -13.17 -6.71
CA ARG A 5 9.26 -14.52 -6.34
C ARG A 5 10.06 -15.15 -5.19
N MET A 6 11.25 -14.63 -4.87
CA MET A 6 12.08 -15.12 -3.76
C MET A 6 11.66 -14.58 -2.38
N LYS A 7 11.04 -13.40 -2.29
CA LYS A 7 10.50 -12.88 -1.01
C LYS A 7 9.22 -13.60 -0.56
N ASN A 8 8.47 -14.18 -1.49
CA ASN A 8 7.20 -14.86 -1.21
C ASN A 8 7.34 -16.30 -0.68
N THR A 9 8.54 -16.88 -0.70
CA THR A 9 8.75 -18.27 -0.22
C THR A 9 9.26 -18.31 1.22
N MET A 10 10.04 -17.33 1.69
CA MET A 10 10.44 -17.26 3.12
C MET A 10 9.29 -16.84 4.05
N GLN A 11 8.31 -16.05 3.57
CA GLN A 11 7.17 -15.63 4.39
C GLN A 11 6.07 -16.70 4.54
N LYS A 12 6.00 -17.70 3.66
CA LYS A 12 5.03 -18.81 3.78
C LYS A 12 5.45 -19.89 4.78
N VAL A 13 6.72 -19.94 5.18
CA VAL A 13 7.21 -20.85 6.22
C VAL A 13 7.02 -20.24 7.63
N MET A 14 6.84 -18.91 7.74
CA MET A 14 6.62 -18.23 9.03
C MET A 14 5.16 -18.23 9.51
N TRP A 15 4.18 -18.60 8.67
CA TRP A 15 2.74 -18.54 9.01
C TRP A 15 2.17 -19.87 9.54
N GLY A 16 3.02 -20.83 9.90
CA GLY A 16 2.62 -22.12 10.49
C GLY A 16 3.10 -22.36 11.93
N LEU A 17 3.84 -21.43 12.55
CA LEU A 17 4.48 -21.66 13.86
C LEU A 17 4.36 -20.52 14.89
N ALA A 18 3.76 -19.37 14.57
CA ALA A 18 3.65 -18.23 15.50
C ALA A 18 2.38 -18.23 16.40
N VAL A 19 1.82 -19.40 16.68
CA VAL A 19 0.89 -19.61 17.83
C VAL A 19 1.60 -20.36 18.98
N MET A 20 2.92 -20.59 18.86
CA MET A 20 3.71 -20.71 20.08
C MET A 20 3.84 -19.31 20.66
N VAL A 21 2.99 -19.03 21.65
CA VAL A 21 3.47 -18.44 22.89
C VAL A 21 4.70 -19.26 23.27
N LEU A 22 5.86 -18.87 22.75
CA LEU A 22 7.14 -19.25 23.30
C LEU A 22 7.26 -18.37 24.55
N CYS A 23 6.43 -18.68 25.54
CA CYS A 23 6.90 -18.75 26.91
C CYS A 23 8.05 -19.75 26.87
N VAL A 24 9.21 -19.29 26.41
CA VAL A 24 10.47 -19.73 26.99
C VAL A 24 10.40 -19.17 28.41
N LEU A 25 9.64 -19.85 29.26
CA LEU A 25 10.11 -20.19 30.59
C LEU A 25 11.38 -21.03 30.37
N ALA A 26 12.43 -20.38 29.86
CA ALA A 26 13.73 -20.66 30.40
C ALA A 26 13.56 -20.17 31.82
N VAL A 27 13.45 -21.14 32.71
CA VAL A 27 13.83 -20.97 34.09
C VAL A 27 15.32 -20.61 34.03
N HIS A 28 15.65 -19.38 33.61
CA HIS A 28 16.90 -18.77 33.97
C HIS A 28 16.71 -18.49 35.44
N THR A 29 17.16 -19.42 36.28
CA THR A 29 17.64 -19.04 37.60
C THR A 29 18.46 -17.76 37.40
N PRO A 30 18.06 -16.60 37.95
CA PRO A 30 18.83 -15.37 37.74
C PRO A 30 20.23 -15.66 38.27
N ALA A 31 21.20 -15.64 37.37
CA ALA A 31 22.57 -15.92 37.70
C ALA A 31 23.01 -14.91 38.76
N GLN A 32 23.55 -15.42 39.88
CA GLN A 32 24.18 -14.62 40.94
C GLN A 32 25.50 -13.95 40.48
N ALA A 33 25.77 -13.95 39.17
CA ALA A 33 26.98 -13.55 38.46
C ALA A 33 27.28 -12.03 38.47
N MET A 34 26.35 -11.21 38.94
CA MET A 34 26.53 -9.76 38.98
C MET A 34 25.81 -9.11 40.16
N THR A 35 26.51 -8.21 40.85
CA THR A 35 25.91 -7.36 41.89
C THR A 35 25.82 -5.91 41.41
N THR A 36 24.77 -5.20 41.84
CA THR A 36 24.53 -3.81 41.47
C THR A 36 24.40 -2.91 42.68
N GLU A 37 24.96 -1.71 42.60
CA GLU A 37 24.88 -0.70 43.66
C GLU A 37 24.55 0.67 43.06
N ASP A 38 23.39 1.22 43.43
CA ASP A 38 23.01 2.58 43.04
C ASP A 38 23.70 3.61 43.91
N GLN A 39 24.27 4.62 43.27
CA GLN A 39 24.94 5.73 43.91
C GLN A 39 23.99 6.93 44.06
N ALA A 40 24.27 7.78 45.06
CA ALA A 40 23.46 8.96 45.36
C ALA A 40 23.40 10.00 44.22
N ASP A 41 24.36 9.95 43.28
CA ASP A 41 24.41 10.81 42.09
C ASP A 41 23.60 10.24 40.90
N GLY A 42 22.91 9.11 41.09
CA GLY A 42 22.08 8.45 40.07
C GLY A 42 22.84 7.47 39.16
N LYS A 43 24.16 7.32 39.36
CA LYS A 43 24.96 6.30 38.67
C LYS A 43 24.79 4.93 39.33
N THR A 44 25.06 3.87 38.58
CA THR A 44 25.01 2.49 39.10
C THR A 44 26.35 1.79 38.86
N ILE A 45 26.84 1.08 39.86
CA ILE A 45 28.01 0.20 39.76
C ILE A 45 27.51 -1.22 39.47
N TYR A 46 28.03 -1.84 38.42
CA TYR A 46 27.76 -3.21 38.02
C TYR A 46 29.03 -4.03 38.23
N ARG A 47 29.02 -5.01 39.14
CA ARG A 47 30.18 -5.84 39.48
C ARG A 47 30.00 -7.25 38.93
N ILE A 48 30.83 -7.66 37.97
CA ILE A 48 30.74 -8.94 37.27
C ILE A 48 31.67 -9.96 37.93
N GLN A 49 31.20 -11.19 38.14
CA GLN A 49 32.00 -12.29 38.71
C GLN A 49 32.86 -13.01 37.66
N ASN A 50 33.90 -13.72 38.12
CA ASN A 50 34.85 -14.40 37.23
C ASN A 50 34.20 -15.60 36.53
N SER A 51 34.42 -15.74 35.22
CA SER A 51 33.94 -16.85 34.37
C SER A 51 32.43 -16.99 34.28
N ASP A 52 31.69 -15.99 34.76
CA ASP A 52 30.24 -15.99 34.78
C ASP A 52 29.64 -15.06 33.71
N TYR A 53 28.38 -15.36 33.43
CA TYR A 53 27.54 -14.65 32.48
C TYR A 53 26.49 -13.82 33.22
N ALA A 54 26.49 -12.51 32.97
CA ALA A 54 25.50 -11.57 33.50
C ALA A 54 24.68 -10.93 32.39
N GLU A 55 23.46 -10.51 32.72
CA GLU A 55 22.59 -9.74 31.83
C GLU A 55 22.05 -8.51 32.55
N THR A 56 21.88 -7.41 31.84
CA THR A 56 21.19 -6.24 32.38
C THR A 56 20.47 -5.42 31.30
N THR A 57 19.45 -4.69 31.73
CA THR A 57 18.73 -3.74 30.88
C THR A 57 18.82 -2.35 31.47
N MET A 58 19.07 -1.35 30.64
CA MET A 58 19.13 0.06 31.03
C MET A 58 18.49 0.96 29.98
N THR A 59 18.24 2.22 30.34
CA THR A 59 17.69 3.22 29.42
C THR A 59 18.79 4.09 28.82
N VAL A 60 18.53 4.60 27.60
CA VAL A 60 19.39 5.63 26.99
C VAL A 60 19.63 6.78 27.97
N GLY A 61 20.89 7.21 28.06
CA GLY A 61 21.35 8.25 28.97
C GLY A 61 21.78 7.72 30.35
N LYS A 62 21.52 6.45 30.69
CA LYS A 62 22.04 5.85 31.93
C LYS A 62 23.57 5.88 31.91
N GLN A 63 24.12 6.27 33.06
CA GLN A 63 25.56 6.30 33.32
C GLN A 63 25.87 5.44 34.54
N GLY A 64 27.11 4.97 34.60
CA GLY A 64 27.57 4.11 35.69
C GLY A 64 28.98 3.63 35.47
N THR A 65 29.34 2.56 36.18
CA THR A 65 30.64 1.90 36.06
C THR A 65 30.46 0.39 36.03
N PHE A 66 31.07 -0.28 35.05
CA PHE A 66 31.28 -1.72 35.07
C PHE A 66 32.61 -2.04 35.75
N THR A 67 32.59 -2.94 36.71
CA THR A 67 33.78 -3.40 37.43
C THR A 67 33.66 -4.90 37.74
N TYR A 68 34.65 -5.45 38.42
CA TYR A 68 34.73 -6.87 38.75
C TYR A 68 34.38 -7.14 40.23
N ASP A 69 33.88 -8.34 40.50
CA ASP A 69 33.68 -8.89 41.83
C ASP A 69 34.59 -10.11 42.02
N LEU A 70 35.44 -10.08 43.05
CA LEU A 70 36.36 -11.16 43.41
C LEU A 70 35.87 -11.97 44.62
N SER A 71 34.64 -11.73 45.07
CA SER A 71 34.04 -12.46 46.17
C SER A 71 34.08 -13.97 45.89
N GLY A 72 34.72 -14.72 46.79
CA GLY A 72 34.88 -16.17 46.66
C GLY A 72 36.02 -16.62 45.74
N VAL A 73 36.76 -15.71 45.10
CA VAL A 73 37.96 -16.05 44.33
C VAL A 73 39.14 -16.23 45.27
N THR A 74 39.78 -17.40 45.23
CA THR A 74 40.97 -17.71 46.04
C THR A 74 42.19 -18.04 45.18
N ASP A 75 43.39 -17.83 45.71
CA ASP A 75 44.61 -18.32 45.08
C ASP A 75 44.64 -19.86 45.22
N PRO A 76 44.78 -20.62 44.13
CA PRO A 76 44.73 -22.07 44.14
C PRO A 76 45.93 -22.72 44.87
N MET A 77 46.97 -21.96 45.21
CA MET A 77 48.17 -22.48 45.86
C MET A 77 48.08 -22.51 47.37
N ASP A 78 47.53 -21.45 47.96
CA ASP A 78 47.45 -21.29 49.41
C ASP A 78 46.02 -21.07 49.93
N GLY A 79 45.04 -20.98 49.04
CA GLY A 79 43.64 -20.75 49.37
C GLY A 79 43.33 -19.34 49.87
N SER A 80 44.28 -18.41 49.81
CA SER A 80 44.08 -17.04 50.25
C SER A 80 43.07 -16.31 49.37
N ALA A 81 42.28 -15.41 49.96
CA ALA A 81 41.30 -14.64 49.19
C ALA A 81 42.00 -13.62 48.28
N ILE A 82 41.62 -13.59 47.01
CA ILE A 82 42.09 -12.58 46.06
C ILE A 82 41.33 -11.29 46.30
N THR A 83 42.05 -10.21 46.62
CA THR A 83 41.45 -8.90 46.93
C THR A 83 41.66 -7.86 45.83
N ALA A 84 42.53 -8.14 44.85
CA ALA A 84 42.81 -7.25 43.73
C ALA A 84 43.17 -8.03 42.45
N MET A 85 42.90 -7.40 41.31
CA MET A 85 43.21 -7.91 39.98
C MET A 85 43.92 -6.82 39.19
N GLN A 86 44.90 -7.19 38.35
CA GLN A 86 45.41 -6.29 37.33
C GLN A 86 44.49 -6.33 36.12
N VAL A 87 43.66 -5.31 35.96
CA VAL A 87 42.75 -5.17 34.82
C VAL A 87 43.58 -4.98 33.54
N THR A 88 43.39 -5.86 32.56
CA THR A 88 44.05 -5.77 31.26
C THR A 88 43.14 -5.12 30.22
N SER A 89 41.83 -5.33 30.29
CA SER A 89 40.87 -4.64 29.42
C SER A 89 39.49 -4.52 30.06
N ILE A 90 38.85 -3.38 29.80
CA ILE A 90 37.39 -3.22 29.88
C ILE A 90 36.93 -2.69 28.53
N SER A 91 36.00 -3.39 27.90
CA SER A 91 35.57 -3.07 26.54
C SER A 91 34.11 -3.42 26.29
N THR A 92 33.58 -2.91 25.19
CA THR A 92 32.20 -3.13 24.72
C THR A 92 32.23 -3.69 23.30
N SER A 93 31.34 -4.62 22.98
CA SER A 93 31.17 -5.13 21.62
C SER A 93 30.55 -4.09 20.66
N ASN A 94 29.86 -3.08 21.19
CA ASN A 94 29.20 -2.05 20.41
C ASN A 94 29.21 -0.69 21.15
N SER A 95 30.20 0.13 20.83
CA SER A 95 30.36 1.47 21.43
C SER A 95 29.35 2.50 20.95
N GLU A 96 28.59 2.23 19.87
CA GLU A 96 27.50 3.11 19.43
C GLU A 96 26.26 2.95 20.31
N VAL A 97 26.03 1.75 20.85
CA VAL A 97 24.93 1.45 21.79
C VAL A 97 25.34 1.79 23.22
N LEU A 98 26.51 1.34 23.66
CA LEU A 98 27.02 1.49 25.02
C LEU A 98 28.50 1.86 24.96
N GLN A 99 28.82 3.12 25.21
CA GLN A 99 30.21 3.56 25.32
C GLN A 99 30.76 3.15 26.69
N VAL A 100 31.91 2.48 26.70
CA VAL A 100 32.61 2.05 27.92
C VAL A 100 34.07 2.51 27.83
N ASN A 101 34.55 3.21 28.85
CA ASN A 101 35.93 3.67 28.97
C ASN A 101 36.80 2.62 29.69
N GLY A 102 38.13 2.75 29.59
CA GLY A 102 39.07 1.80 30.20
C GLY A 102 39.05 1.75 31.73
N ASP A 103 38.46 2.75 32.39
CA ASP A 103 38.19 2.77 33.83
C ASP A 103 36.85 2.11 34.21
N GLY A 104 36.12 1.58 33.22
CA GLY A 104 34.82 0.96 33.38
C GLY A 104 33.64 1.93 33.37
N SER A 105 33.88 3.25 33.38
CA SER A 105 32.79 4.22 33.27
C SER A 105 32.06 4.06 31.94
N PHE A 106 30.73 4.14 31.96
CA PHE A 106 29.92 3.95 30.77
C PHE A 106 28.83 5.00 30.58
N THR A 107 28.37 5.15 29.35
CA THR A 107 27.14 5.87 29.00
C THR A 107 26.34 5.07 27.96
N ALA A 108 25.06 4.84 28.24
CA ALA A 108 24.12 4.25 27.29
C ALA A 108 23.68 5.31 26.27
N LEU A 109 23.90 5.07 24.97
CA LEU A 109 23.76 6.09 23.92
C LEU A 109 22.52 5.87 23.05
N THR A 110 22.37 4.68 22.47
CA THR A 110 21.24 4.37 21.59
C THR A 110 20.64 3.02 21.94
N PRO A 111 19.36 2.79 21.61
CA PRO A 111 18.73 1.49 21.84
C PRO A 111 19.43 0.40 21.03
N GLY A 112 19.53 -0.80 21.60
CA GLY A 112 20.20 -1.94 21.00
C GLY A 112 20.89 -2.82 22.03
N GLU A 113 21.74 -3.71 21.54
CA GLU A 113 22.49 -4.67 22.36
C GLU A 113 23.99 -4.40 22.27
N ALA A 114 24.66 -4.56 23.41
CA ALA A 114 26.11 -4.53 23.53
C ALA A 114 26.53 -5.54 24.59
N THR A 115 27.76 -6.04 24.51
CA THR A 115 28.34 -6.92 25.52
C THR A 115 29.55 -6.22 26.12
N VAL A 116 29.59 -6.12 27.44
CA VAL A 116 30.74 -5.64 28.20
C VAL A 116 31.64 -6.82 28.57
N TYR A 117 32.93 -6.67 28.32
CA TYR A 117 33.96 -7.62 28.71
C TYR A 117 34.91 -6.98 29.72
N ILE A 118 35.20 -7.69 30.80
CA ILE A 118 36.23 -7.32 31.77
C ILE A 118 37.24 -8.47 31.82
N GLN A 119 38.50 -8.15 31.56
CA GLN A 119 39.60 -9.10 31.58
C GLN A 119 40.72 -8.59 32.46
N GLY A 120 41.42 -9.52 33.11
CA GLY A 120 42.56 -9.18 33.94
C GLY A 120 43.33 -10.41 34.40
N THR A 121 44.40 -10.18 35.14
CA THR A 121 45.18 -11.23 35.78
C THR A 121 45.21 -11.07 37.30
N TYR A 122 45.21 -12.19 38.01
CA TYR A 122 45.25 -12.21 39.47
C TYR A 122 46.10 -13.37 40.01
N GLY A 123 46.40 -13.32 41.31
CA GLY A 123 47.16 -14.36 42.01
C GLY A 123 48.63 -14.47 41.58
N SER A 124 49.35 -15.39 42.21
CA SER A 124 50.81 -15.49 42.04
C SER A 124 51.26 -16.01 40.66
N TYR A 125 50.36 -16.69 39.93
CA TYR A 125 50.63 -17.29 38.62
C TYR A 125 50.03 -16.53 37.42
N ASN A 126 49.57 -15.28 37.61
CA ASN A 126 48.85 -14.52 36.58
C ASN A 126 47.65 -15.29 36.02
N MET A 127 46.83 -15.83 36.92
CA MET A 127 45.57 -16.48 36.56
C MET A 127 44.66 -15.50 35.82
N TYR A 128 43.85 -16.01 34.90
CA TYR A 128 43.04 -15.18 34.03
C TYR A 128 41.63 -14.97 34.60
N PHE A 129 41.23 -13.71 34.70
CA PHE A 129 39.85 -13.31 34.96
C PHE A 129 39.15 -12.97 33.64
N SER A 130 37.92 -13.45 33.48
CA SER A 130 37.07 -13.11 32.34
C SER A 130 35.63 -12.96 32.78
N GLY A 131 35.14 -11.73 32.88
CA GLY A 131 33.74 -11.41 33.12
C GLY A 131 33.03 -10.95 31.85
N ARG A 132 31.77 -11.33 31.68
CA ARG A 132 30.92 -10.90 30.56
C ARG A 132 29.56 -10.43 31.07
N CYS A 133 29.10 -9.27 30.59
CA CYS A 133 27.73 -8.81 30.78
C CYS A 133 27.09 -8.43 29.45
N ASP A 134 26.00 -9.10 29.09
CA ASP A 134 25.18 -8.69 27.95
C ASP A 134 24.21 -7.57 28.41
N VAL A 135 24.23 -6.47 27.69
CA VAL A 135 23.53 -5.22 28.02
C VAL A 135 22.52 -4.90 26.93
N THR A 136 21.25 -4.79 27.33
CA THR A 136 20.19 -4.26 26.47
C THR A 136 19.91 -2.80 26.83
N VAL A 137 20.15 -1.88 25.89
CA VAL A 137 19.78 -0.48 26.03
C VAL A 137 18.40 -0.25 25.41
N THR A 138 17.50 0.35 26.17
CA THR A 138 16.10 0.63 25.79
C THR A 138 15.80 2.12 25.86
N VAL A 139 14.64 2.54 25.35
CA VAL A 139 14.16 3.93 25.49
C VAL A 139 13.11 4.00 26.58
N ASP A 140 13.19 5.03 27.42
CA ASP A 140 12.06 5.38 28.29
C ASP A 140 10.90 5.93 27.44
N MET A 141 9.90 5.07 27.20
CA MET A 141 8.72 5.41 26.41
C MET A 141 7.63 6.11 27.24
N THR A 142 7.82 6.33 28.55
CA THR A 142 6.78 6.80 29.48
C THR A 142 6.09 8.07 28.99
N ASN A 143 6.87 9.06 28.54
CA ASN A 143 6.35 10.36 28.08
C ASN A 143 6.12 10.46 26.58
N VAL A 144 6.53 9.44 25.81
CA VAL A 144 6.40 9.42 24.35
C VAL A 144 4.93 9.30 23.96
N VAL A 145 4.48 10.12 23.00
CA VAL A 145 3.10 10.10 22.49
C VAL A 145 3.08 10.10 20.97
N LEU A 146 2.00 9.59 20.40
CA LEU A 146 1.71 9.76 18.97
C LEU A 146 1.12 11.15 18.73
N GLU A 147 1.54 11.81 17.65
CA GLU A 147 0.97 13.12 17.24
C GLU A 147 -0.55 13.06 17.04
N LYS A 148 -1.05 11.88 16.63
CA LYS A 148 -2.45 11.65 16.31
C LYS A 148 -2.90 10.30 16.88
N SER A 149 -4.09 10.28 17.46
CA SER A 149 -4.77 9.07 17.94
C SER A 149 -5.88 8.60 16.99
N SER A 150 -6.05 9.27 15.84
CA SER A 150 -7.00 8.83 14.82
C SER A 150 -6.54 9.15 13.40
N ILE A 151 -6.90 8.26 12.48
CA ILE A 151 -6.63 8.38 11.04
C ILE A 151 -7.95 8.25 10.28
N LYS A 152 -8.14 9.17 9.34
CA LYS A 152 -9.16 9.06 8.31
C LYS A 152 -8.48 9.04 6.95
N GLY A 153 -8.70 7.97 6.20
CA GLY A 153 -8.18 7.79 4.85
C GLY A 153 -9.29 7.67 3.83
N ILE A 154 -8.96 7.90 2.56
CA ILE A 154 -9.84 7.61 1.43
C ILE A 154 -9.09 6.65 0.51
N TYR A 155 -9.70 5.51 0.26
CA TYR A 155 -9.25 4.50 -0.67
C TYR A 155 -10.10 4.60 -1.94
N SER A 156 -9.45 4.77 -3.09
CA SER A 156 -10.15 4.68 -4.38
C SER A 156 -9.90 3.33 -5.02
N THR A 157 -10.81 2.88 -5.88
CA THR A 157 -10.66 1.60 -6.59
C THR A 157 -9.41 1.51 -7.48
N TYR A 158 -8.70 2.62 -7.70
CA TYR A 158 -7.45 2.64 -8.47
C TYR A 158 -6.19 2.52 -7.61
N ASP A 159 -6.32 2.74 -6.31
CA ASP A 159 -5.22 2.66 -5.35
C ASP A 159 -5.25 1.25 -4.76
N TYR A 160 -4.10 0.58 -4.69
CA TYR A 160 -4.04 -0.77 -4.12
C TYR A 160 -3.85 -0.74 -2.60
N GLU A 161 -3.31 0.36 -2.06
CA GLU A 161 -2.92 0.52 -0.66
C GLU A 161 -3.19 1.96 -0.21
N PHE A 162 -3.43 2.16 1.09
CA PHE A 162 -3.46 3.48 1.73
C PHE A 162 -2.30 3.58 2.71
N GLU A 163 -1.43 4.57 2.48
CA GLU A 163 -0.27 4.85 3.32
C GLU A 163 -0.44 6.20 4.03
N THR A 164 -0.04 6.26 5.30
CA THR A 164 0.03 7.49 6.08
C THR A 164 1.11 7.38 7.14
N SER A 165 1.51 8.52 7.71
CA SER A 165 2.50 8.55 8.79
C SER A 165 2.00 9.34 10.01
N ILE A 166 2.45 8.92 11.19
CA ILE A 166 2.26 9.63 12.46
C ILE A 166 3.64 9.84 13.10
N ALA A 167 3.99 11.08 13.41
CA ALA A 167 5.22 11.36 14.15
C ALA A 167 5.06 11.00 15.63
N LEU A 168 6.13 10.52 16.25
CA LEU A 168 6.25 10.44 17.69
C LEU A 168 6.63 11.82 18.24
N LYS A 169 6.11 12.17 19.41
CA LYS A 169 6.45 13.38 20.17
C LYS A 169 7.00 12.96 21.54
N ASN A 170 7.78 13.85 22.13
CA ASN A 170 8.46 13.64 23.42
C ASN A 170 9.40 12.43 23.44
N VAL A 171 9.94 12.05 22.29
CA VAL A 171 11.07 11.12 22.22
C VAL A 171 12.26 11.79 22.94
N PRO A 172 12.99 11.09 23.82
CA PRO A 172 14.16 11.65 24.50
C PRO A 172 15.14 12.30 23.53
N ALA A 173 15.74 13.43 23.95
CA ALA A 173 16.63 14.21 23.11
C ALA A 173 17.81 13.37 22.60
N GLY A 174 18.11 13.47 21.30
CA GLY A 174 19.16 12.69 20.64
C GLY A 174 18.77 11.27 20.23
N VAL A 175 17.60 10.76 20.64
CA VAL A 175 17.14 9.42 20.25
C VAL A 175 16.39 9.47 18.91
N ILE A 176 16.78 8.55 18.01
CA ILE A 176 16.13 8.31 16.73
C ILE A 176 15.67 6.86 16.68
N LEU A 177 14.35 6.65 16.74
CA LEU A 177 13.73 5.34 16.66
C LEU A 177 13.56 4.90 15.20
N SER A 178 13.86 3.62 14.96
CA SER A 178 13.65 2.91 13.70
C SER A 178 13.37 1.42 13.97
N ASP A 179 12.85 0.69 12.99
CA ASP A 179 12.62 -0.76 13.11
C ASP A 179 13.90 -1.57 13.41
N ASN A 180 15.08 -0.97 13.21
CA ASN A 180 16.37 -1.61 13.52
C ASN A 180 16.74 -1.56 15.00
N ASN A 181 16.12 -0.66 15.79
CA ASN A 181 16.52 -0.42 17.18
C ASN A 181 15.36 -0.45 18.18
N VAL A 182 14.11 -0.54 17.71
CA VAL A 182 12.96 -0.72 18.57
C VAL A 182 11.97 -1.69 17.94
N GLU A 183 11.40 -2.56 18.75
CA GLU A 183 10.32 -3.43 18.31
C GLU A 183 9.06 -2.60 18.04
N VAL A 184 8.46 -2.81 16.87
CA VAL A 184 7.23 -2.16 16.43
C VAL A 184 6.24 -3.24 15.99
N VAL A 185 5.13 -3.34 16.72
CA VAL A 185 4.06 -4.29 16.41
C VAL A 185 2.76 -3.51 16.25
N CYS A 186 1.95 -3.86 15.27
CA CYS A 186 0.63 -3.30 15.08
C CYS A 186 -0.39 -4.41 14.86
N GLU A 187 -1.45 -4.33 15.63
CA GLU A 187 -2.55 -5.28 15.60
C GLU A 187 -3.85 -4.55 15.29
N SER A 188 -4.60 -5.09 14.34
CA SER A 188 -5.89 -4.55 13.94
C SER A 188 -6.99 -5.30 14.69
N SER A 189 -7.91 -4.55 15.33
CA SER A 189 -9.13 -5.12 15.90
C SER A 189 -10.10 -5.68 14.84
N ASN A 190 -9.82 -5.46 13.56
CA ASN A 190 -10.60 -5.95 12.43
C ASN A 190 -9.73 -6.92 11.62
N SER A 191 -10.01 -8.22 11.74
CA SER A 191 -9.27 -9.28 11.05
C SER A 191 -9.38 -9.24 9.52
N GLY A 192 -10.37 -8.54 8.98
CA GLY A 192 -10.53 -8.31 7.54
C GLY A 192 -9.73 -7.11 7.02
N MET A 193 -9.07 -6.37 7.89
CA MET A 193 -8.30 -5.17 7.56
C MET A 193 -6.88 -5.32 8.08
N ARG A 194 -5.96 -5.70 7.18
CA ARG A 194 -4.54 -5.84 7.53
C ARG A 194 -3.92 -4.46 7.61
N ALA A 195 -3.10 -4.27 8.65
CA ALA A 195 -2.30 -3.09 8.84
C ALA A 195 -0.85 -3.52 8.96
N TYR A 196 0.03 -2.78 8.30
CA TYR A 196 1.47 -2.91 8.43
C TYR A 196 2.01 -1.61 9.00
N CYS A 197 2.97 -1.73 9.89
CA CYS A 197 3.64 -0.61 10.53
C CYS A 197 5.14 -0.73 10.31
N SER A 198 5.78 0.41 10.14
CA SER A 198 7.23 0.55 10.18
C SER A 198 7.58 1.86 10.87
N MET A 199 8.77 1.92 11.46
CA MET A 199 9.30 3.10 12.11
C MET A 199 10.61 3.50 11.45
N GLU A 200 10.73 4.78 11.14
CA GLU A 200 11.97 5.37 10.66
C GLU A 200 12.01 6.83 11.10
N ASN A 201 13.15 7.30 11.62
CA ASN A 201 13.32 8.69 12.02
C ASN A 201 12.21 9.25 12.95
N ASN A 202 11.80 8.48 13.97
CA ASN A 202 10.70 8.81 14.88
C ASN A 202 9.33 9.02 14.18
N GLN A 203 9.18 8.46 12.97
CA GLN A 203 7.95 8.50 12.19
C GLN A 203 7.40 7.09 12.00
N LEU A 204 6.22 6.85 12.57
CA LEU A 204 5.47 5.63 12.36
C LEU A 204 4.74 5.71 11.02
N THR A 205 5.12 4.86 10.07
CA THR A 205 4.40 4.67 8.81
C THR A 205 3.38 3.55 8.99
N LEU A 206 2.18 3.76 8.45
CA LEU A 206 1.07 2.82 8.50
C LEU A 206 0.57 2.57 7.08
N ASN A 207 0.51 1.29 6.71
CA ASN A 207 0.02 0.83 5.41
C ASN A 207 -1.19 -0.09 5.59
N PHE A 208 -2.17 0.09 4.71
CA PHE A 208 -3.43 -0.67 4.75
C PHE A 208 -3.78 -1.17 3.36
N ASP A 209 -4.07 -2.47 3.25
CA ASP A 209 -4.39 -3.13 1.97
C ASP A 209 -5.89 -3.08 1.62
N SER A 210 -6.71 -2.62 2.56
CA SER A 210 -8.15 -2.71 2.47
C SER A 210 -8.86 -1.56 3.20
N PRO A 211 -9.99 -1.08 2.66
CA PRO A 211 -10.80 -0.07 3.34
C PRO A 211 -11.58 -0.70 4.50
N GLY A 212 -11.85 0.11 5.53
CA GLY A 212 -12.59 -0.36 6.69
C GLY A 212 -12.43 0.55 7.89
N LYS A 213 -13.05 0.13 8.98
CA LYS A 213 -12.81 0.72 10.30
C LYS A 213 -12.10 -0.31 11.16
N THR A 214 -11.12 0.14 11.93
CA THR A 214 -10.43 -0.67 12.92
C THR A 214 -9.91 0.22 14.05
N THR A 215 -9.62 -0.38 15.18
CA THR A 215 -8.76 0.20 16.19
C THR A 215 -7.42 -0.52 16.10
N LEU A 216 -6.37 0.24 15.83
CA LEU A 216 -5.01 -0.30 15.88
C LEU A 216 -4.47 -0.21 17.30
N THR A 217 -3.96 -1.33 17.80
CA THR A 217 -3.05 -1.37 18.95
C THR A 217 -1.65 -1.42 18.40
N ILE A 218 -0.85 -0.38 18.66
CA ILE A 218 0.52 -0.26 18.18
C ILE A 218 1.45 -0.31 19.39
N THR A 219 2.31 -1.30 19.49
CA THR A 219 3.32 -1.42 20.54
C THR A 219 4.67 -0.97 19.99
N ILE A 220 5.28 0.04 20.62
CA ILE A 220 6.63 0.53 20.28
C ILE A 220 7.46 0.50 21.55
N GLY A 221 8.54 -0.30 21.56
CA GLY A 221 9.44 -0.40 22.72
C GLY A 221 8.70 -0.78 24.00
N GLY A 222 7.77 -1.73 23.92
CA GLY A 222 6.93 -2.19 25.03
C GLY A 222 5.74 -1.29 25.40
N LYS A 223 5.65 -0.05 24.89
CA LYS A 223 4.50 0.83 25.15
C LYS A 223 3.42 0.66 24.10
N ALA A 224 2.20 0.37 24.55
CA ALA A 224 1.02 0.30 23.69
C ALA A 224 0.39 1.68 23.44
N PHE A 225 0.03 1.93 22.19
CA PHE A 225 -0.73 3.08 21.71
C PHE A 225 -1.98 2.61 21.00
N THR A 226 -3.05 3.39 21.10
CA THR A 226 -4.31 3.09 20.42
C THR A 226 -4.60 4.15 19.36
N VAL A 227 -4.84 3.71 18.13
CA VAL A 227 -5.19 4.60 17.01
C VAL A 227 -6.49 4.15 16.37
N GLY A 228 -7.52 5.01 16.39
CA GLY A 228 -8.76 4.77 15.66
C GLY A 228 -8.59 5.02 14.16
N VAL A 229 -8.87 4.04 13.32
CA VAL A 229 -8.67 4.12 11.87
C VAL A 229 -10.00 3.97 11.12
N ASN A 230 -10.23 4.84 10.14
CA ASN A 230 -11.38 4.78 9.24
C ASN A 230 -10.95 5.10 7.80
N ILE A 231 -10.73 4.05 7.01
CA ILE A 231 -10.36 4.13 5.59
C ILE A 231 -11.63 3.92 4.77
N GLN A 232 -12.04 4.99 4.10
CA GLN A 232 -13.31 5.03 3.38
C GLN A 232 -13.13 4.61 1.92
N ASN A 233 -13.84 3.57 1.48
CA ASN A 233 -13.91 3.23 0.07
C ASN A 233 -14.86 4.17 -0.67
N ILE A 234 -14.38 4.88 -1.68
CA ILE A 234 -15.20 5.79 -2.49
C ILE A 234 -15.61 5.17 -3.83
N THR A 235 -16.86 5.42 -4.23
CA THR A 235 -17.36 5.05 -5.55
C THR A 235 -18.11 6.20 -6.22
N ILE A 236 -18.18 6.15 -7.54
CA ILE A 236 -18.93 7.11 -8.34
C ILE A 236 -20.14 6.45 -8.98
N SER A 237 -21.27 7.14 -9.00
CA SER A 237 -22.56 6.60 -9.45
C SER A 237 -22.60 6.04 -10.89
N LYS A 238 -21.63 6.42 -11.74
CA LYS A 238 -21.54 6.06 -13.16
C LYS A 238 -20.07 6.12 -13.61
N GLN A 239 -19.55 5.08 -14.26
CA GLN A 239 -18.20 5.11 -14.87
C GLN A 239 -18.19 5.50 -16.36
N GLY A 240 -19.35 5.46 -17.03
CA GLY A 240 -19.47 5.78 -18.46
C GLY A 240 -20.87 6.27 -18.84
N VAL A 241 -20.96 7.38 -19.58
CA VAL A 241 -22.24 7.98 -20.00
C VAL A 241 -22.17 8.51 -21.43
N VAL A 242 -23.10 8.07 -22.27
CA VAL A 242 -23.40 8.69 -23.57
C VAL A 242 -24.61 9.59 -23.41
N GLN A 243 -24.45 10.88 -23.67
CA GLN A 243 -25.53 11.86 -23.47
C GLN A 243 -25.58 12.91 -24.57
N ALA A 244 -26.77 13.44 -24.82
CA ALA A 244 -27.00 14.45 -25.84
C ALA A 244 -26.42 15.82 -25.44
N LYS A 245 -25.90 16.56 -26.44
CA LYS A 245 -25.57 17.99 -26.29
C LYS A 245 -26.72 18.77 -25.64
N GLY A 246 -26.40 19.69 -24.74
CA GLY A 246 -27.33 20.53 -24.00
C GLY A 246 -27.93 19.87 -22.75
N LYS A 247 -27.79 18.55 -22.58
CA LYS A 247 -28.31 17.86 -21.39
C LYS A 247 -27.28 17.87 -20.25
N LYS A 248 -27.79 17.60 -19.05
CA LYS A 248 -27.00 17.51 -17.82
C LYS A 248 -26.96 16.08 -17.30
N VAL A 249 -25.89 15.74 -16.58
CA VAL A 249 -25.71 14.47 -15.88
C VAL A 249 -25.25 14.78 -14.46
N LYS A 250 -25.96 14.28 -13.45
CA LYS A 250 -25.48 14.32 -12.07
C LYS A 250 -24.63 13.09 -11.81
N LEU A 251 -23.40 13.33 -11.34
CA LEU A 251 -22.53 12.32 -10.74
C LEU A 251 -22.63 12.46 -9.22
N LYS A 252 -22.78 11.33 -8.54
CA LYS A 252 -22.81 11.26 -7.07
C LYS A 252 -21.64 10.41 -6.60
N ILE A 253 -20.93 10.88 -5.58
CA ILE A 253 -19.96 10.08 -4.85
C ILE A 253 -20.68 9.37 -3.70
N LYS A 254 -20.27 8.14 -3.40
CA LYS A 254 -20.69 7.37 -2.23
C LYS A 254 -19.46 6.95 -1.44
N GLY A 255 -19.63 6.67 -0.15
CA GLY A 255 -18.58 6.15 0.73
C GLY A 255 -17.90 7.20 1.61
N THR A 256 -18.04 8.48 1.28
CA THR A 256 -17.52 9.59 2.09
C THR A 256 -18.46 10.80 2.09
N SER A 257 -18.39 11.63 3.14
CA SER A 257 -19.01 12.95 3.22
C SER A 257 -18.09 14.07 2.71
N ASP A 258 -16.83 13.75 2.45
CA ASP A 258 -15.84 14.73 1.99
C ASP A 258 -16.20 15.25 0.59
N LYS A 259 -15.73 16.45 0.28
CA LYS A 259 -16.04 17.11 -1.00
C LYS A 259 -14.83 16.97 -1.93
N PRO A 260 -14.98 16.37 -3.12
CA PRO A 260 -13.87 16.26 -4.05
C PRO A 260 -13.62 17.56 -4.80
N VAL A 261 -12.41 17.66 -5.34
CA VAL A 261 -12.10 18.59 -6.43
C VAL A 261 -12.54 17.94 -7.74
N TRP A 262 -13.47 18.58 -8.45
CA TRP A 262 -13.97 18.09 -9.74
C TRP A 262 -13.18 18.69 -10.91
N THR A 263 -12.71 17.84 -11.81
CA THR A 263 -12.02 18.25 -13.05
C THR A 263 -12.63 17.59 -14.29
N SER A 264 -12.32 18.14 -15.46
CA SER A 264 -12.70 17.58 -16.75
C SER A 264 -11.51 17.62 -17.69
N SER A 265 -11.18 16.49 -18.32
CA SER A 265 -10.10 16.43 -19.31
C SER A 265 -10.43 17.19 -20.60
N ASN A 266 -11.70 17.51 -20.85
CA ASN A 266 -12.14 18.33 -21.98
C ASN A 266 -13.37 19.17 -21.60
N PRO A 267 -13.17 20.33 -20.93
CA PRO A 267 -14.26 21.20 -20.48
C PRO A 267 -15.10 21.80 -21.62
N LYS A 268 -14.55 21.84 -22.86
CA LYS A 268 -15.28 22.29 -24.06
C LYS A 268 -16.35 21.27 -24.47
N ALA A 269 -16.09 19.97 -24.30
CA ALA A 269 -17.07 18.92 -24.54
C ALA A 269 -18.03 18.75 -23.35
N ALA A 270 -17.49 18.57 -22.14
CA ALA A 270 -18.29 18.38 -20.92
C ALA A 270 -17.68 19.15 -19.75
N LYS A 271 -18.45 20.10 -19.19
CA LYS A 271 -18.02 20.89 -18.01
C LYS A 271 -18.69 20.36 -16.75
N VAL A 272 -17.91 20.06 -15.71
CA VAL A 272 -18.42 19.69 -14.39
C VAL A 272 -18.42 20.91 -13.46
N SER A 273 -19.38 20.96 -12.55
CA SER A 273 -19.46 21.97 -11.48
C SER A 273 -18.96 21.41 -10.16
N LYS A 274 -18.69 22.28 -9.16
CA LYS A 274 -18.31 21.87 -7.80
C LYS A 274 -19.30 20.89 -7.15
N LYS A 275 -20.56 20.88 -7.59
CA LYS A 275 -21.61 19.96 -7.11
C LYS A 275 -21.68 18.65 -7.91
N GLY A 276 -20.73 18.33 -8.79
CA GLY A 276 -20.76 17.10 -9.61
C GLY A 276 -21.86 17.08 -10.69
N VAL A 277 -22.38 18.25 -11.09
CA VAL A 277 -23.30 18.35 -12.24
C VAL A 277 -22.48 18.61 -13.49
N VAL A 278 -22.52 17.65 -14.43
CA VAL A 278 -21.87 17.72 -15.74
C VAL A 278 -22.84 18.30 -16.76
N THR A 279 -22.40 19.31 -17.51
CA THR A 279 -23.13 19.92 -18.63
C THR A 279 -22.48 19.53 -19.94
N CYS A 280 -23.23 18.85 -20.82
CA CYS A 280 -22.76 18.38 -22.12
C CYS A 280 -22.81 19.54 -23.14
N LYS A 281 -21.66 20.16 -23.44
CA LYS A 281 -21.57 21.42 -24.20
C LYS A 281 -21.35 21.22 -25.70
N LYS A 282 -20.38 20.39 -26.09
CA LYS A 282 -19.99 20.14 -27.48
C LYS A 282 -19.81 18.64 -27.71
N ILE A 283 -20.09 18.17 -28.91
CA ILE A 283 -19.81 16.78 -29.31
C ILE A 283 -18.33 16.49 -29.09
N GLY A 284 -18.05 15.35 -28.47
CA GLY A 284 -16.72 14.92 -28.08
C GLY A 284 -16.74 14.16 -26.77
N ASN A 285 -15.56 13.72 -26.35
CA ASN A 285 -15.38 12.93 -25.14
C ASN A 285 -14.61 13.71 -24.07
N ALA A 286 -14.87 13.39 -22.81
CA ALA A 286 -14.14 13.89 -21.65
C ALA A 286 -14.13 12.81 -20.55
N VAL A 287 -13.11 12.82 -19.72
CA VAL A 287 -13.12 12.15 -18.42
C VAL A 287 -13.40 13.21 -17.37
N ILE A 288 -14.41 12.95 -16.53
CA ILE A 288 -14.71 13.75 -15.36
C ILE A 288 -14.13 13.04 -14.15
N THR A 289 -13.25 13.71 -13.40
CA THR A 289 -12.56 13.14 -12.24
C THR A 289 -13.00 13.87 -10.97
N ALA A 290 -13.29 13.11 -9.92
CA ALA A 290 -13.41 13.58 -8.55
C ALA A 290 -12.14 13.16 -7.80
N ASP A 291 -11.42 14.14 -7.25
CA ASP A 291 -10.15 13.96 -6.55
C ASP A 291 -10.32 14.28 -5.06
N PHE A 292 -9.87 13.36 -4.21
CA PHE A 292 -9.87 13.44 -2.75
C PHE A 292 -8.43 13.44 -2.23
N ASN A 293 -7.66 14.46 -2.61
CA ASN A 293 -6.26 14.62 -2.22
C ASN A 293 -5.38 13.43 -2.64
N GLY A 294 -5.51 13.00 -3.90
CA GLY A 294 -4.78 11.86 -4.46
C GLY A 294 -5.70 10.72 -4.87
N ALA A 295 -6.61 10.32 -3.98
CA ALA A 295 -7.58 9.26 -4.24
C ALA A 295 -8.65 9.72 -5.25
N LYS A 296 -8.76 9.04 -6.40
CA LYS A 296 -9.55 9.51 -7.55
C LYS A 296 -10.63 8.54 -7.96
N VAL A 297 -11.77 9.06 -8.38
CA VAL A 297 -12.79 8.27 -9.11
C VAL A 297 -13.28 9.06 -10.32
N GLY A 298 -13.66 8.36 -11.38
CA GLY A 298 -13.96 9.03 -12.65
C GLY A 298 -15.16 8.49 -13.41
N CYS A 299 -15.65 9.32 -14.34
CA CYS A 299 -16.69 8.97 -15.29
C CYS A 299 -16.30 9.44 -16.69
N ALA A 300 -16.29 8.53 -17.65
CA ALA A 300 -16.17 8.89 -19.05
C ALA A 300 -17.50 9.45 -19.58
N ILE A 301 -17.46 10.63 -20.21
CA ILE A 301 -18.61 11.30 -20.79
C ILE A 301 -18.40 11.42 -22.29
N SER A 302 -19.30 10.81 -23.06
CA SER A 302 -19.38 10.98 -24.52
C SER A 302 -20.59 11.84 -24.87
N VAL A 303 -20.33 13.04 -25.37
CA VAL A 303 -21.37 13.97 -25.81
C VAL A 303 -21.65 13.73 -27.29
N VAL A 304 -22.89 13.40 -27.63
CA VAL A 304 -23.32 13.11 -29.00
C VAL A 304 -24.62 13.85 -29.35
N SER A 305 -25.15 13.65 -30.57
CA SER A 305 -26.45 14.20 -30.94
C SER A 305 -27.61 13.41 -30.30
N PRO A 306 -28.79 14.02 -30.10
CA PRO A 306 -29.96 13.31 -29.56
C PRO A 306 -30.34 12.05 -30.34
N LYS A 307 -30.26 12.09 -31.69
CA LYS A 307 -30.50 10.91 -32.53
C LYS A 307 -29.46 9.82 -32.26
N LYS A 308 -28.19 10.18 -32.12
CA LYS A 308 -27.12 9.22 -31.84
C LYS A 308 -27.29 8.54 -30.48
N VAL A 309 -27.71 9.27 -29.43
CA VAL A 309 -28.06 8.63 -28.14
C VAL A 309 -29.08 7.51 -28.32
N LYS A 310 -30.12 7.73 -29.13
CA LYS A 310 -31.15 6.72 -29.41
C LYS A 310 -30.59 5.52 -30.19
N VAL A 311 -29.74 5.75 -31.20
CA VAL A 311 -29.01 4.68 -31.91
C VAL A 311 -28.25 3.79 -30.93
N ILE A 312 -27.44 4.40 -30.04
CA ILE A 312 -26.62 3.67 -29.08
C ILE A 312 -27.46 2.89 -28.07
N ARG A 313 -28.54 3.47 -27.55
CA ARG A 313 -29.46 2.75 -26.64
C ARG A 313 -30.10 1.55 -27.32
N TYR A 314 -30.50 1.69 -28.59
CA TYR A 314 -31.10 0.59 -29.34
C TYR A 314 -30.08 -0.51 -29.67
N ALA A 315 -28.85 -0.14 -30.05
CA ALA A 315 -27.76 -1.09 -30.25
C ALA A 315 -27.47 -1.90 -28.98
N LYS A 316 -27.36 -1.24 -27.83
CA LYS A 316 -27.20 -1.91 -26.52
C LYS A 316 -28.38 -2.81 -26.18
N MET A 317 -29.61 -2.40 -26.50
CA MET A 317 -30.81 -3.22 -26.29
C MET A 317 -30.79 -4.49 -27.16
N ILE A 318 -30.45 -4.37 -28.46
CA ILE A 318 -30.31 -5.54 -29.34
C ILE A 318 -29.25 -6.48 -28.78
N GLY A 319 -28.05 -5.98 -28.51
CA GLY A 319 -26.92 -6.81 -28.05
C GLY A 319 -27.18 -7.52 -26.72
N SER A 320 -28.02 -6.94 -25.84
CA SER A 320 -28.33 -7.51 -24.52
C SER A 320 -29.59 -8.38 -24.47
N LYS A 321 -30.56 -8.17 -25.37
CA LYS A 321 -31.88 -8.81 -25.29
C LYS A 321 -32.22 -9.75 -26.44
N TRP A 322 -31.53 -9.63 -27.57
CA TRP A 322 -31.84 -10.43 -28.76
C TRP A 322 -30.87 -11.60 -28.89
N LYS A 323 -31.23 -12.60 -29.69
CA LYS A 323 -30.40 -13.79 -29.94
C LYS A 323 -29.53 -13.60 -31.17
N TYR A 324 -28.23 -13.88 -31.05
CA TYR A 324 -27.33 -13.89 -32.20
C TYR A 324 -27.67 -15.05 -33.15
N SER A 325 -27.86 -14.77 -34.43
CA SER A 325 -28.12 -15.77 -35.49
C SER A 325 -27.94 -15.13 -36.86
N GLN A 326 -27.01 -15.66 -37.66
CA GLN A 326 -26.83 -15.20 -39.04
C GLN A 326 -28.04 -15.56 -39.95
N PRO A 327 -28.59 -16.79 -39.94
CA PRO A 327 -29.76 -17.11 -40.77
C PRO A 327 -31.00 -16.30 -40.42
N LYS A 328 -31.22 -16.04 -39.12
CA LYS A 328 -32.40 -15.29 -38.63
C LYS A 328 -32.13 -13.80 -38.45
N ARG A 329 -30.98 -13.27 -38.88
CA ARG A 329 -30.48 -11.90 -38.57
C ARG A 329 -31.44 -10.75 -38.84
N MET A 330 -32.42 -10.94 -39.72
CA MET A 330 -33.45 -9.95 -40.04
C MET A 330 -34.74 -10.12 -39.23
N GLN A 331 -35.01 -11.30 -38.67
CA GLN A 331 -36.22 -11.61 -37.89
C GLN A 331 -36.27 -10.83 -36.57
N LYS A 332 -37.48 -10.63 -36.02
CA LYS A 332 -37.69 -9.96 -34.73
C LYS A 332 -37.03 -10.77 -33.62
N GLY A 333 -36.26 -10.11 -32.75
CA GLY A 333 -35.57 -10.77 -31.64
C GLY A 333 -34.26 -11.47 -32.02
N TYR A 334 -33.83 -11.37 -33.28
CA TYR A 334 -32.57 -11.94 -33.77
C TYR A 334 -31.68 -10.87 -34.41
N TYR A 335 -30.37 -11.06 -34.31
CA TYR A 335 -29.38 -10.20 -34.95
C TYR A 335 -28.11 -10.94 -35.35
N ASP A 336 -27.33 -10.34 -36.23
CA ASP A 336 -25.89 -10.61 -36.36
C ASP A 336 -25.11 -9.30 -36.25
N CYS A 337 -23.78 -9.35 -36.36
CA CYS A 337 -22.92 -8.18 -36.20
C CYS A 337 -23.36 -6.99 -37.07
N SER A 338 -23.67 -7.24 -38.33
CA SER A 338 -24.02 -6.20 -39.29
C SER A 338 -25.49 -5.77 -39.17
N SER A 339 -26.41 -6.69 -38.87
CA SER A 339 -27.82 -6.37 -38.71
C SER A 339 -28.09 -5.60 -37.43
N LEU A 340 -27.32 -5.80 -36.36
CA LEU A 340 -27.35 -4.94 -35.17
C LEU A 340 -27.02 -3.49 -35.56
N VAL A 341 -25.91 -3.28 -36.25
CA VAL A 341 -25.48 -1.95 -36.69
C VAL A 341 -26.54 -1.31 -37.57
N TRP A 342 -26.97 -2.03 -38.61
CA TRP A 342 -27.96 -1.59 -39.57
C TRP A 342 -29.30 -1.23 -38.91
N LYS A 343 -29.86 -2.13 -38.10
CA LYS A 343 -31.13 -1.90 -37.39
C LYS A 343 -31.04 -0.68 -36.47
N SER A 344 -29.90 -0.49 -35.79
CA SER A 344 -29.68 0.63 -34.88
C SER A 344 -29.74 1.98 -35.55
N TYR A 345 -29.12 2.11 -36.73
CA TYR A 345 -29.16 3.34 -37.50
C TYR A 345 -30.47 3.53 -38.25
N CYS A 346 -31.00 2.48 -38.89
CA CYS A 346 -32.23 2.55 -39.67
C CYS A 346 -33.45 2.88 -38.81
N LYS A 347 -33.52 2.36 -37.57
CA LYS A 347 -34.57 2.71 -36.60
C LYS A 347 -34.66 4.22 -36.34
N MET A 348 -33.54 4.94 -36.51
CA MET A 348 -33.44 6.40 -36.34
C MET A 348 -33.45 7.16 -37.67
N GLY A 349 -33.87 6.52 -38.76
CA GLY A 349 -34.00 7.11 -40.10
C GLY A 349 -32.67 7.31 -40.82
N LYS A 350 -31.58 6.65 -40.38
CA LYS A 350 -30.29 6.70 -41.08
C LYS A 350 -30.12 5.47 -41.96
N LYS A 351 -30.19 5.68 -43.27
CA LYS A 351 -29.90 4.69 -44.30
C LYS A 351 -28.39 4.44 -44.32
N ILE A 352 -27.96 3.26 -43.88
CA ILE A 352 -26.56 2.84 -43.91
C ILE A 352 -26.45 1.54 -44.69
N GLY A 353 -25.37 1.37 -45.46
CA GLY A 353 -25.14 0.12 -46.18
C GLY A 353 -25.92 -0.06 -47.49
N GLY A 354 -26.49 1.02 -48.05
CA GLY A 354 -27.08 1.03 -49.39
C GLY A 354 -28.45 0.34 -49.56
N ASN A 355 -28.95 -0.36 -48.53
CA ASN A 355 -30.23 -1.07 -48.59
C ASN A 355 -31.13 -0.69 -47.39
N ASN A 356 -32.40 -0.37 -47.66
CA ASN A 356 -33.38 0.06 -46.64
C ASN A 356 -34.22 -1.08 -46.07
N ASN A 357 -34.18 -2.26 -46.69
CA ASN A 357 -35.01 -3.41 -46.35
C ASN A 357 -34.19 -4.58 -45.79
N TYR A 358 -32.89 -4.62 -46.08
CA TYR A 358 -32.00 -5.71 -45.67
C TYR A 358 -30.63 -5.19 -45.22
N ALA A 359 -30.10 -5.76 -44.14
CA ALA A 359 -28.78 -5.40 -43.65
C ALA A 359 -27.69 -6.02 -44.53
N PRO A 360 -26.74 -5.23 -45.08
CA PRO A 360 -25.59 -5.81 -45.79
C PRO A 360 -24.73 -6.67 -44.84
N VAL A 361 -23.85 -7.48 -45.41
CA VAL A 361 -22.77 -8.13 -44.64
C VAL A 361 -21.72 -7.10 -44.24
N ALA A 362 -20.87 -7.42 -43.26
CA ALA A 362 -19.87 -6.50 -42.70
C ALA A 362 -18.96 -5.89 -43.78
N ALA A 363 -18.52 -6.73 -44.72
CA ALA A 363 -17.68 -6.31 -45.83
C ALA A 363 -18.36 -5.26 -46.75
N ASP A 364 -19.62 -5.45 -47.11
CA ASP A 364 -20.34 -4.51 -47.97
C ASP A 364 -20.74 -3.24 -47.20
N LEU A 365 -21.02 -3.35 -45.90
CA LEU A 365 -21.19 -2.18 -45.04
C LEU A 365 -19.90 -1.34 -44.99
N ALA A 366 -18.72 -1.99 -44.90
CA ALA A 366 -17.43 -1.31 -44.94
C ALA A 366 -17.16 -0.66 -46.30
N LYS A 367 -17.46 -1.34 -47.42
CA LYS A 367 -17.40 -0.76 -48.78
C LYS A 367 -18.25 0.50 -48.86
N TRP A 368 -19.49 0.41 -48.38
CA TRP A 368 -20.43 1.54 -48.36
C TRP A 368 -19.89 2.71 -47.53
N CYS A 369 -19.35 2.43 -46.34
CA CYS A 369 -18.72 3.45 -45.51
C CYS A 369 -17.56 4.14 -46.25
N LYS A 370 -16.67 3.39 -46.91
CA LYS A 370 -15.55 3.95 -47.68
C LYS A 370 -16.05 4.81 -48.86
N SER A 371 -17.00 4.31 -49.66
CA SER A 371 -17.50 5.03 -50.83
C SER A 371 -18.22 6.33 -50.48
N HIS A 372 -18.73 6.46 -49.25
CA HIS A 372 -19.39 7.67 -48.75
C HIS A 372 -18.47 8.57 -47.90
N GLY A 373 -17.14 8.38 -48.00
CA GLY A 373 -16.16 9.16 -47.25
C GLY A 373 -16.26 9.01 -45.73
N LYS A 374 -16.82 7.90 -45.23
CA LYS A 374 -17.01 7.61 -43.79
C LYS A 374 -15.88 6.75 -43.24
N LYS A 375 -14.65 7.14 -43.52
CA LYS A 375 -13.44 6.46 -43.05
C LYS A 375 -12.68 7.37 -42.10
N ILE A 376 -12.46 6.91 -40.86
CA ILE A 376 -11.78 7.68 -39.82
C ILE A 376 -10.27 7.47 -39.88
N THR A 377 -9.80 6.24 -40.08
CA THR A 377 -8.38 5.89 -40.25
C THR A 377 -8.25 4.51 -40.93
N ASN A 378 -7.06 4.21 -41.46
CA ASN A 378 -6.67 2.88 -41.94
C ASN A 378 -6.31 1.92 -40.80
N SER A 379 -5.77 2.46 -39.70
CA SER A 379 -5.30 1.70 -38.55
C SER A 379 -5.55 2.51 -37.29
N TYR A 380 -6.36 1.98 -36.39
CA TYR A 380 -6.64 2.59 -35.09
C TYR A 380 -5.67 1.99 -34.07
N THR A 381 -5.06 2.85 -33.24
CA THR A 381 -4.01 2.44 -32.29
C THR A 381 -4.46 2.65 -30.85
N ARG A 382 -3.80 1.98 -29.90
CA ARG A 382 -4.03 2.17 -28.46
C ARG A 382 -3.94 3.65 -28.05
N ASN A 383 -3.02 4.42 -28.64
CA ASN A 383 -2.89 5.86 -28.43
C ASN A 383 -4.18 6.62 -28.79
N HIS A 384 -4.87 6.23 -29.85
CA HIS A 384 -6.15 6.85 -30.20
C HIS A 384 -7.25 6.50 -29.18
N ILE A 385 -7.27 5.27 -28.64
CA ILE A 385 -8.18 4.88 -27.54
C ILE A 385 -7.90 5.75 -26.30
N GLN A 386 -6.64 5.85 -25.88
CA GLN A 386 -6.22 6.64 -24.71
C GLN A 386 -6.55 8.13 -24.89
N LYS A 387 -6.44 8.66 -26.11
CA LYS A 387 -6.85 10.03 -26.47
C LYS A 387 -8.35 10.19 -26.74
N MET A 388 -9.16 9.17 -26.43
CA MET A 388 -10.62 9.14 -26.58
C MET A 388 -11.14 9.60 -27.96
N LYS A 389 -10.51 9.16 -29.05
CA LYS A 389 -10.82 9.64 -30.40
C LYS A 389 -12.06 9.00 -31.06
N LEU A 390 -12.61 7.92 -30.51
CA LEU A 390 -13.85 7.31 -31.02
C LEU A 390 -15.07 8.07 -30.51
N ASN A 391 -16.06 8.23 -31.38
CA ASN A 391 -17.38 8.71 -31.00
C ASN A 391 -18.34 7.54 -30.94
N PRO A 392 -19.25 7.49 -29.95
CA PRO A 392 -20.28 6.46 -29.93
C PRO A 392 -21.03 6.39 -31.28
N GLY A 393 -21.04 5.20 -31.85
CA GLY A 393 -21.62 4.86 -33.14
C GLY A 393 -20.60 4.68 -34.26
N ASP A 394 -19.33 5.01 -34.02
CA ASP A 394 -18.24 4.63 -34.93
C ASP A 394 -18.18 3.11 -35.06
N LEU A 395 -17.77 2.65 -36.25
CA LEU A 395 -17.76 1.23 -36.61
C LEU A 395 -16.32 0.76 -36.77
N MET A 396 -16.04 -0.45 -36.27
CA MET A 396 -14.78 -1.15 -36.47
C MET A 396 -15.05 -2.38 -37.30
N PHE A 397 -14.22 -2.62 -38.31
CA PHE A 397 -14.35 -3.76 -39.20
C PHE A 397 -13.12 -4.65 -39.05
N GLU A 398 -13.32 -5.90 -38.64
CA GLU A 398 -12.23 -6.86 -38.48
C GLU A 398 -11.85 -7.44 -39.84
N THR A 399 -10.55 -7.40 -40.15
CA THR A 399 -9.94 -7.79 -41.42
C THR A 399 -9.01 -8.98 -41.24
N GLY A 400 -8.55 -9.59 -42.34
CA GLY A 400 -7.48 -10.61 -42.32
C GLY A 400 -7.96 -12.04 -42.53
N ALA A 401 -9.25 -12.27 -42.76
CA ALA A 401 -9.75 -13.59 -43.14
C ALA A 401 -9.56 -13.83 -44.65
N ASN A 402 -9.16 -15.06 -45.02
CA ASN A 402 -9.11 -15.51 -46.41
C ASN A 402 -10.51 -15.95 -46.88
N ASN A 403 -11.40 -15.00 -47.15
CA ASN A 403 -12.82 -15.27 -47.44
C ASN A 403 -13.33 -14.67 -48.76
N GLY A 404 -12.44 -14.10 -49.59
CA GLY A 404 -12.79 -13.43 -50.85
C GLY A 404 -13.62 -12.15 -50.72
N ARG A 405 -13.93 -11.71 -49.49
CA ARG A 405 -14.70 -10.48 -49.23
C ARG A 405 -13.79 -9.27 -49.20
N TYR A 406 -14.39 -8.09 -49.29
CA TYR A 406 -13.66 -6.82 -49.26
C TYR A 406 -12.74 -6.71 -48.05
N LEU A 407 -11.43 -6.57 -48.31
CA LEU A 407 -10.35 -6.54 -47.32
C LEU A 407 -10.31 -7.74 -46.35
N GLY A 408 -10.87 -8.88 -46.77
CA GLY A 408 -10.99 -10.06 -45.90
C GLY A 408 -11.87 -9.79 -44.67
N ILE A 409 -12.82 -8.87 -44.75
CA ILE A 409 -13.64 -8.47 -43.60
C ILE A 409 -14.63 -9.57 -43.24
N PHE A 410 -14.69 -9.92 -41.95
CA PHE A 410 -15.57 -10.96 -41.43
C PHE A 410 -16.47 -10.49 -40.27
N HIS A 411 -16.16 -9.38 -39.61
CA HIS A 411 -16.93 -8.85 -38.49
C HIS A 411 -17.08 -7.31 -38.52
N VAL A 412 -18.10 -6.79 -37.85
CA VAL A 412 -18.26 -5.36 -37.59
C VAL A 412 -18.73 -5.13 -36.15
N GLU A 413 -18.04 -4.25 -35.45
CA GLU A 413 -18.41 -3.78 -34.13
C GLU A 413 -18.90 -2.34 -34.16
N MET A 414 -19.77 -1.98 -33.21
CA MET A 414 -20.14 -0.59 -32.96
C MET A 414 -19.57 -0.14 -31.61
N PHE A 415 -18.79 0.94 -31.63
CA PHE A 415 -18.34 1.58 -30.40
C PHE A 415 -19.52 2.25 -29.70
N THR A 416 -19.90 1.79 -28.50
CA THR A 416 -21.11 2.31 -27.80
C THR A 416 -20.81 3.32 -26.69
N GLY A 417 -19.54 3.70 -26.51
CA GLY A 417 -19.09 4.71 -25.56
C GLY A 417 -17.97 4.23 -24.63
N TYR A 418 -17.29 5.19 -24.02
CA TYR A 418 -16.22 4.93 -23.06
C TYR A 418 -16.80 4.60 -21.67
N THR A 419 -16.08 3.76 -20.95
CA THR A 419 -16.25 3.53 -19.51
C THR A 419 -14.86 3.50 -18.88
N LEU A 420 -14.76 3.91 -17.61
CA LEU A 420 -13.57 3.62 -16.82
C LEU A 420 -13.78 2.27 -16.13
N SER A 421 -12.82 1.36 -16.24
CA SER A 421 -12.77 0.15 -15.42
C SER A 421 -12.20 0.48 -14.05
N HIS A 422 -12.51 -0.37 -13.07
CA HIS A 422 -11.82 -0.43 -11.78
C HIS A 422 -10.50 -1.16 -11.94
#